data_AF-A0A1Y6K249-F1
#
_entry.id   AF-A0A1Y6K249-F1
#
_cell.length_a   1.000
_cell.length_b   1.000
_cell.length_c   1.000
_cell.angle_alpha   90.00
_cell.angle_beta   90.00
_cell.angle_gamma   90.00
#
_symmetry.space_group_name_H-M   'P 1'
#
loop_
_entity.id
_entity.type
_entity.pdbx_description
1 polymer ?
#
loop_
_entity_poly.entity_id
_entity_poly.type
_entity_poly.pdbx_seq_one_letter_code
_entity_poly.pdbx_strand_id
1 'polypeptide(L)'
;MIRGMGTCKGGDVPWLSENPKSGTIPPGGEVAIAVTFDSTGLGIGDYFAIIRVSSPPAPAIDVPVTLHVINEAPVAEDQAVTTPFNTPIAISLVATDPDGDVLAYSIVGGPGHGVLEYGMGELPALTYIPNPTWSGVDSFTFKANDGLIDSNIATVTITVGAKPLNKIFLPLIRR
;
A
#
# COMPACT_ATOMS: atom_id res chain seq x y z
N MET A 1 -7.32 41.96 12.72
CA MET A 1 -5.91 41.64 12.36
C MET A 1 -5.71 40.16 12.63
N ILE A 2 -5.68 39.31 11.60
CA ILE A 2 -5.35 37.89 11.79
C ILE A 2 -3.83 37.82 11.93
N ARG A 3 -3.31 37.80 13.16
CA ARG A 3 -1.96 37.32 13.40
C ARG A 3 -2.09 35.82 13.64
N GLY A 4 -1.70 35.01 12.66
CA GLY A 4 -1.42 33.61 12.92
C GLY A 4 -0.19 33.54 13.82
N MET A 5 -0.40 33.48 15.13
CA MET A 5 0.63 33.04 16.05
C MET A 5 0.53 31.52 16.13
N GLY A 6 1.07 30.84 15.12
CA GLY A 6 1.53 29.47 15.32
C GLY A 6 2.77 29.57 16.20
N THR A 7 2.62 29.33 17.50
CA THR A 7 3.77 29.16 18.40
C THR A 7 3.93 27.68 18.67
N CYS A 8 4.59 26.97 17.76
CA CYS A 8 5.45 25.88 18.19
C CYS A 8 6.68 26.54 18.85
N LYS A 9 7.17 25.98 19.96
CA LYS A 9 8.47 26.37 20.50
C LYS A 9 9.54 26.08 19.42
N GLY A 10 9.88 27.11 18.64
CA GLY A 10 10.94 27.08 17.64
C GLY A 10 10.44 27.05 16.20
N GLY A 11 10.57 28.19 15.50
CA GLY A 11 10.64 28.26 14.03
C GLY A 11 9.33 28.30 13.25
N ASP A 12 9.46 28.78 12.01
CA ASP A 12 8.42 28.82 10.97
C ASP A 12 7.73 27.46 10.83
N VAL A 13 6.42 27.45 10.57
CA VAL A 13 5.62 26.23 10.27
C VAL A 13 5.83 25.84 8.80
N PRO A 14 6.72 24.89 8.47
CA PRO A 14 7.16 24.67 7.09
C PRO A 14 6.08 24.09 6.17
N TRP A 15 5.03 23.50 6.76
CA TRP A 15 3.89 22.89 6.06
C TRP A 15 2.74 23.87 5.78
N LEU A 16 2.77 25.07 6.37
CA LEU A 16 1.79 26.10 6.09
C LEU A 16 2.33 27.00 4.99
N SER A 17 1.86 26.80 3.76
CA SER A 17 2.46 27.38 2.55
C SER A 17 2.26 28.90 2.40
N GLU A 18 1.44 29.52 3.25
CA GLU A 18 1.28 30.97 3.28
C GLU A 18 1.52 31.54 4.69
N ASN A 19 2.38 32.58 4.75
CA ASN A 19 2.47 33.50 5.88
C ASN A 19 1.04 33.98 6.22
N PRO A 20 0.57 33.95 7.47
CA PRO A 20 -0.86 34.10 7.76
C PRO A 20 -1.42 35.38 7.14
N LYS A 21 -2.30 35.23 6.14
CA LYS A 21 -3.00 36.36 5.52
C LYS A 21 -3.87 37.03 6.56
N SER A 22 -3.61 38.30 6.85
CA SER A 22 -4.44 39.11 7.73
C SER A 22 -5.51 39.87 6.94
N GLY A 23 -6.79 39.59 7.18
CA GLY A 23 -7.92 40.31 6.62
C GLY A 23 -8.80 40.98 7.69
N THR A 24 -9.72 41.85 7.25
CA THR A 24 -10.81 42.41 8.07
C THR A 24 -12.14 41.99 7.48
N ILE A 25 -13.07 41.56 8.34
CA ILE A 25 -14.44 41.20 7.94
C ILE A 25 -15.35 42.38 8.35
N PRO A 26 -16.04 43.04 7.40
CA PRO A 26 -16.98 44.10 7.74
C PRO A 26 -18.20 43.54 8.52
N PRO A 27 -18.88 44.36 9.34
CA PRO A 27 -20.08 43.93 10.06
C PRO A 27 -21.15 43.35 9.12
N GLY A 28 -21.62 42.13 9.41
CA GLY A 28 -22.58 41.41 8.57
C GLY A 28 -21.99 40.81 7.28
N GLY A 29 -20.67 40.92 7.07
CA GLY A 29 -19.97 40.27 5.97
C GLY A 29 -19.55 38.85 6.30
N GLU A 30 -19.38 38.04 5.26
CA GLU A 30 -18.81 36.68 5.33
C GLU A 30 -17.47 36.67 4.59
N VAL A 31 -16.50 35.93 5.12
CA VAL A 31 -15.20 35.71 4.47
C VAL A 31 -14.89 34.22 4.54
N ALA A 32 -14.58 33.62 3.40
CA ALA A 32 -14.01 32.29 3.34
C ALA A 32 -12.53 32.35 3.76
N ILE A 33 -12.14 31.55 4.75
CA ILE A 33 -10.74 31.34 5.11
C ILE A 33 -10.32 30.01 4.50
N ALA A 34 -9.40 30.05 3.54
CA ALA A 34 -8.75 28.85 3.02
C ALA A 34 -7.48 28.59 3.85
N VAL A 35 -7.38 27.40 4.42
CA VAL A 35 -6.14 26.88 5.00
C VAL A 35 -5.63 25.83 4.04
N THR A 36 -4.49 26.10 3.40
CA THR A 36 -3.82 25.14 2.52
C THR A 36 -2.67 24.52 3.29
N PHE A 37 -2.63 23.19 3.30
CA PHE A 37 -1.50 22.43 3.83
C PHE A 37 -0.63 22.01 2.63
N ASP A 38 0.67 22.28 2.71
CA ASP A 38 1.62 21.62 1.82
C ASP A 38 1.88 20.23 2.40
N SER A 39 1.38 19.20 1.71
CA SER A 39 1.59 17.81 2.13
C SER A 39 3.00 17.33 1.85
N THR A 40 3.80 18.08 1.10
CA THR A 40 5.17 17.67 0.73
C THR A 40 6.04 17.56 1.97
N GLY A 41 6.50 16.35 2.27
CA GLY A 41 7.39 16.08 3.40
C GLY A 41 6.71 16.03 4.77
N LEU A 42 5.37 15.99 4.82
CA LEU A 42 4.68 15.63 6.06
C LEU A 42 4.93 14.15 6.37
N GLY A 43 5.51 13.87 7.53
CA GLY A 43 5.52 12.52 8.09
C GLY A 43 4.20 12.19 8.78
N ILE A 44 4.00 10.91 9.08
CA ILE A 44 2.88 10.42 9.90
C ILE A 44 2.85 11.15 11.24
N GLY A 45 1.67 11.59 11.64
CA GLY A 45 1.43 12.26 12.92
C GLY A 45 0.34 13.31 12.86
N ASP A 46 0.20 13.98 14.01
CA ASP A 46 -0.79 15.03 14.20
C ASP A 46 -0.14 16.41 14.06
N TYR A 47 -0.74 17.23 13.21
CA TYR A 47 -0.34 18.61 13.00
C TYR A 47 -1.45 19.54 13.50
N PHE A 48 -1.05 20.62 14.18
CA PHE A 48 -1.98 21.52 14.86
C PHE A 48 -1.80 22.96 14.40
N ALA A 49 -2.92 23.64 14.16
CA ALA A 49 -3.01 25.08 13.94
C ALA A 49 -4.11 25.70 14.80
N ILE A 50 -4.03 27.02 14.98
CA ILE A 50 -5.10 27.81 15.62
C ILE A 50 -5.47 28.96 14.70
N ILE A 51 -6.76 29.06 14.40
CA ILE A 51 -7.35 30.25 13.78
C ILE A 51 -7.77 31.19 14.90
N ARG A 52 -7.11 32.35 14.99
CA ARG A 52 -7.43 33.39 15.98
C ARG A 52 -8.27 34.49 15.35
N VAL A 53 -9.47 34.72 15.91
CA VAL A 53 -10.38 35.81 15.56
C VAL A 53 -10.31 36.88 16.65
N SER A 54 -10.08 38.14 16.28
CA SER A 54 -9.98 39.25 17.25
C SER A 54 -10.79 40.46 16.80
N SER A 55 -11.54 41.04 17.74
CA SER A 55 -12.28 42.29 17.55
C SER A 55 -12.13 43.20 18.79
N PRO A 56 -10.99 43.90 18.94
CA PRO A 56 -10.74 44.73 20.12
C PRO A 56 -11.85 45.78 20.32
N PRO A 57 -12.33 46.01 21.55
CA PRO A 57 -11.77 45.52 22.82
C PRO A 57 -12.25 44.12 23.25
N ALA A 58 -13.09 43.43 22.46
CA ALA A 58 -13.55 42.09 22.81
C ALA A 58 -12.39 41.08 22.85
N PRO A 59 -12.48 40.05 23.72
CA PRO A 59 -11.53 38.94 23.74
C PRO A 59 -11.41 38.26 22.37
N ALA A 60 -10.22 37.74 22.08
CA ALA A 60 -10.04 36.90 20.91
C ALA A 60 -10.68 35.52 21.12
N ILE A 61 -11.12 34.91 20.01
CA ILE A 61 -11.58 33.52 19.95
C ILE A 61 -10.53 32.71 19.20
N ASP A 62 -10.12 31.59 19.78
CA ASP A 62 -9.16 30.65 19.19
C ASP A 62 -9.92 29.40 18.76
N VAL A 63 -9.82 29.04 17.48
CA VAL A 63 -10.43 27.85 16.89
C VAL A 63 -9.31 26.88 16.51
N PRO A 64 -9.22 25.70 17.16
CA PRO A 64 -8.20 24.71 16.82
C PRO A 64 -8.52 24.03 15.48
N VAL A 65 -7.46 23.71 14.75
CA VAL A 65 -7.49 22.90 13.54
C VAL A 65 -6.46 21.79 13.71
N THR A 66 -6.88 20.55 13.45
CA THR A 66 -6.01 19.37 13.52
C THR A 66 -6.02 18.66 12.17
N LEU A 67 -4.83 18.31 11.69
CA LEU A 67 -4.61 17.45 10.54
C LEU A 67 -3.99 16.14 11.05
N HIS A 68 -4.63 15.03 10.73
CA HIS A 68 -4.13 13.69 11.02
C HIS A 68 -3.53 13.12 9.74
N VAL A 69 -2.22 12.88 9.75
CA VAL A 69 -1.54 12.13 8.69
C VAL A 69 -1.31 10.72 9.22
N ILE A 70 -1.97 9.75 8.59
CA ILE A 70 -1.90 8.34 8.97
C ILE A 70 -1.22 7.56 7.85
N ASN A 71 -0.67 6.40 8.20
CA ASN A 71 -0.22 5.40 7.23
C ASN A 71 -1.36 4.45 6.91
N GLU A 72 -1.61 4.20 5.64
CA GLU A 72 -2.50 3.15 5.18
C GLU A 72 -1.69 1.91 4.81
N ALA A 73 -2.08 0.75 5.33
CA ALA A 73 -1.34 -0.47 5.06
C ALA A 73 -1.42 -0.85 3.56
N PRO A 74 -0.40 -1.52 3.02
CA PRO A 74 -0.50 -2.07 1.68
C PRO A 74 -1.62 -3.10 1.58
N VAL A 75 -2.13 -3.32 0.38
CA VAL A 75 -3.12 -4.33 0.05
C VAL A 75 -2.48 -5.34 -0.90
N ALA A 76 -2.25 -6.56 -0.41
CA ALA A 76 -1.76 -7.67 -1.21
C ALA A 76 -2.91 -8.39 -1.92
N GLU A 77 -2.70 -8.76 -3.19
CA GLU A 77 -3.73 -9.35 -4.05
C GLU A 77 -3.61 -10.88 -4.14
N ASP A 78 -4.75 -11.56 -4.03
CA ASP A 78 -4.83 -12.99 -4.36
C ASP A 78 -4.58 -13.21 -5.85
N GLN A 79 -3.90 -14.31 -6.19
CA GLN A 79 -3.57 -14.64 -7.58
C GLN A 79 -3.92 -16.10 -7.89
N ALA A 80 -4.25 -16.36 -9.14
CA ALA A 80 -4.47 -17.71 -9.65
C ALA A 80 -3.66 -17.91 -10.93
N VAL A 81 -2.84 -18.97 -10.96
CA VAL A 81 -2.02 -19.32 -12.12
C VAL A 81 -2.18 -20.79 -12.47
N THR A 82 -1.91 -21.14 -13.72
CA THR A 82 -1.94 -22.53 -14.20
C THR A 82 -0.64 -22.83 -14.94
N THR A 83 -0.08 -24.00 -14.68
CA THR A 83 1.10 -24.50 -15.39
C THR A 83 0.88 -25.93 -15.88
N PRO A 84 1.44 -26.33 -17.03
CA PRO A 84 1.41 -27.73 -17.45
C PRO A 84 2.11 -28.67 -16.44
N PHE A 85 1.83 -29.96 -16.56
CA PHE A 85 2.49 -31.00 -15.78
C PHE A 85 4.02 -30.87 -15.85
N ASN A 86 4.70 -30.97 -14.69
CA ASN A 86 6.16 -30.86 -14.56
C ASN A 86 6.77 -29.60 -15.20
N THR A 87 6.02 -28.49 -15.30
CA THR A 87 6.51 -27.25 -15.91
C THR A 87 6.61 -26.14 -14.87
N PRO A 88 7.80 -25.54 -14.67
CA PRO A 88 7.95 -24.35 -13.84
C PRO A 88 7.14 -23.17 -14.38
N ILE A 89 6.70 -22.29 -13.49
CA ILE A 89 5.98 -21.07 -13.85
C ILE A 89 6.52 -19.87 -13.09
N ALA A 90 6.81 -18.79 -13.83
CA ALA A 90 7.16 -17.50 -13.25
C ALA A 90 5.90 -16.83 -12.70
N ILE A 91 6.00 -16.27 -11.49
CA ILE A 91 4.95 -15.56 -10.77
C ILE A 91 5.54 -14.25 -10.28
N SER A 92 4.83 -13.15 -10.52
CA SER A 92 5.12 -11.86 -9.89
C SER A 92 4.03 -11.58 -8.87
N LEU A 93 4.42 -11.41 -7.61
CA LEU A 93 3.51 -10.99 -6.55
C LEU A 93 2.99 -9.59 -6.81
N VAL A 94 1.77 -9.32 -6.38
CA VAL A 94 1.09 -8.02 -6.60
C VAL A 94 0.55 -7.50 -5.28
N ALA A 95 0.90 -6.26 -4.97
CA ALA A 95 0.30 -5.48 -3.91
C ALA A 95 0.28 -4.01 -4.33
N THR A 96 -0.63 -3.24 -3.74
CA THR A 96 -0.73 -1.79 -3.91
C THR A 96 -0.64 -1.10 -2.56
N ASP A 97 -0.15 0.13 -2.55
CA ASP A 97 -0.06 0.95 -1.36
C ASP A 97 -0.84 2.25 -1.59
N PRO A 98 -1.81 2.61 -0.71
CA PRO A 98 -2.58 3.84 -0.90
C PRO A 98 -1.74 5.12 -0.80
N ASP A 99 -0.67 5.10 -0.01
CA ASP A 99 0.25 6.22 0.17
C ASP A 99 1.31 6.29 -0.96
N GLY A 100 1.45 5.22 -1.74
CA GLY A 100 2.36 5.11 -2.88
C GLY A 100 3.77 4.70 -2.47
N ASP A 101 3.93 4.10 -1.28
CA ASP A 101 5.20 3.67 -0.74
C ASP A 101 5.79 2.48 -1.50
N VAL A 102 7.13 2.36 -1.42
CA VAL A 102 7.86 1.24 -2.04
C VAL A 102 7.64 -0.02 -1.21
N LEU A 103 7.20 -1.09 -1.87
CA LEU A 103 6.82 -2.33 -1.18
C LEU A 103 7.93 -3.37 -1.15
N ALA A 104 8.18 -3.90 0.05
CA ALA A 104 8.91 -5.14 0.27
C ALA A 104 7.92 -6.31 0.43
N TYR A 105 8.28 -7.49 -0.07
CA TYR A 105 7.41 -8.67 -0.03
C TYR A 105 8.02 -9.77 0.82
N SER A 106 7.18 -10.64 1.39
CA SER A 106 7.62 -11.84 2.11
C SER A 106 6.64 -12.99 1.96
N ILE A 107 7.18 -14.21 1.90
CA ILE A 107 6.38 -15.44 1.92
C ILE A 107 6.02 -15.77 3.37
N VAL A 108 4.73 -15.95 3.63
CA VAL A 108 4.19 -16.29 4.96
C VAL A 108 4.11 -17.82 5.12
N GLY A 109 3.72 -18.53 4.07
CA GLY A 109 3.57 -19.98 4.06
C GLY A 109 3.88 -20.51 2.66
N GLY A 110 4.72 -21.54 2.58
CA GLY A 110 5.16 -22.12 1.31
C GLY A 110 4.17 -23.14 0.72
N PRO A 111 4.38 -23.53 -0.55
CA PRO A 111 3.60 -24.58 -1.20
C PRO A 111 3.83 -25.96 -0.58
N GLY A 112 2.83 -26.84 -0.67
CA GLY A 112 2.91 -28.22 -0.16
C GLY A 112 3.43 -29.21 -1.21
N HIS A 113 3.34 -28.87 -2.50
CA HIS A 113 3.59 -29.76 -3.61
C HIS A 113 4.51 -29.17 -4.69
N GLY A 114 5.35 -28.22 -4.30
CA GLY A 114 6.44 -27.69 -5.11
C GLY A 114 7.42 -26.88 -4.26
N VAL A 115 8.32 -26.17 -4.93
CA VAL A 115 9.27 -25.23 -4.31
C VAL A 115 9.20 -23.87 -4.98
N LEU A 116 9.47 -22.82 -4.21
CA LEU A 116 9.61 -21.46 -4.72
C LEU A 116 11.10 -21.15 -4.88
N GLU A 117 11.51 -20.82 -6.10
CA GLU A 117 12.84 -20.31 -6.40
C GLU A 117 12.78 -18.81 -6.67
N TYR A 118 13.58 -18.04 -5.93
CA TYR A 118 13.68 -16.59 -6.10
C TYR A 118 14.67 -16.30 -7.24
N GLY A 119 14.19 -15.81 -8.38
CA GLY A 119 15.08 -15.37 -9.46
C GLY A 119 15.95 -14.22 -8.94
N MET A 120 17.27 -14.22 -9.23
CA MET A 120 18.26 -13.26 -8.70
C MET A 120 18.14 -12.86 -7.21
N GLY A 121 17.39 -13.63 -6.40
CA GLY A 121 17.23 -13.41 -4.96
C GLY A 121 16.21 -12.35 -4.51
N GLU A 122 15.41 -11.74 -5.39
CA GLU A 122 14.52 -10.63 -5.00
C GLU A 122 13.05 -10.87 -5.39
N LEU A 123 12.16 -10.75 -4.39
CA LEU A 123 10.73 -10.58 -4.61
C LEU A 123 10.46 -9.19 -5.23
N PRO A 124 9.36 -8.99 -6.00
CA PRO A 124 8.16 -9.84 -6.10
C PRO A 124 8.24 -10.99 -7.10
N ALA A 125 9.34 -11.14 -7.85
CA ALA A 125 9.46 -12.16 -8.89
C ALA A 125 9.99 -13.50 -8.34
N LEU A 126 9.27 -14.58 -8.62
CA LEU A 126 9.67 -15.93 -8.23
C LEU A 126 9.26 -16.96 -9.29
N THR A 127 9.83 -18.15 -9.20
CA THR A 127 9.43 -19.31 -10.02
C THR A 127 8.90 -20.40 -9.10
N TYR A 128 7.68 -20.87 -9.36
CA TYR A 128 7.17 -22.09 -8.75
C TYR A 128 7.59 -23.30 -9.59
N ILE A 129 8.17 -24.29 -8.94
CA ILE A 129 8.55 -25.57 -9.54
C ILE A 129 7.71 -26.67 -8.89
N PRO A 130 6.76 -27.29 -9.62
CA PRO A 130 6.00 -28.42 -9.10
C PRO A 130 6.89 -29.59 -8.71
N ASN A 131 6.53 -30.32 -7.66
CA ASN A 131 7.17 -31.58 -7.33
C ASN A 131 7.04 -32.55 -8.52
N PRO A 132 8.11 -33.28 -8.88
CA PRO A 132 8.07 -34.20 -10.00
C PRO A 132 6.89 -35.17 -9.87
N THR A 133 6.17 -35.37 -10.98
CA THR A 133 5.03 -36.30 -11.10
C THR A 133 3.75 -35.90 -10.37
N TRP A 134 3.74 -34.77 -9.67
CA TRP A 134 2.55 -34.26 -9.00
C TRP A 134 1.65 -33.46 -9.96
N SER A 135 0.34 -33.51 -9.73
CA SER A 135 -0.68 -32.71 -10.42
C SER A 135 -1.81 -32.41 -9.44
N GLY A 136 -2.43 -31.24 -9.56
CA GLY A 136 -3.47 -30.80 -8.64
C GLY A 136 -3.41 -29.30 -8.38
N VAL A 137 -4.08 -28.87 -7.31
CA VAL A 137 -4.04 -27.50 -6.81
C VAL A 137 -3.06 -27.42 -5.64
N ASP A 138 -2.14 -26.46 -5.72
CA ASP A 138 -1.21 -26.09 -4.67
C ASP A 138 -1.37 -24.60 -4.35
N SER A 139 -0.81 -24.14 -3.25
CA SER A 139 -0.93 -22.74 -2.86
C SER A 139 0.18 -22.30 -1.93
N PHE A 140 0.55 -21.03 -2.01
CA PHE A 140 1.39 -20.39 -1.02
C PHE A 140 0.79 -19.02 -0.66
N THR A 141 1.18 -18.48 0.49
CA THR A 141 0.68 -17.19 0.95
C THR A 141 1.81 -16.18 1.13
N PHE A 142 1.54 -14.91 0.87
CA PHE A 142 2.51 -13.83 0.99
C PHE A 142 1.87 -12.58 1.64
N LYS A 143 2.72 -11.62 2.01
CA LYS A 143 2.34 -10.27 2.42
C LYS A 143 3.33 -9.25 1.83
N ALA A 144 2.90 -8.00 1.72
CA ALA A 144 3.72 -6.84 1.42
C ALA A 144 3.90 -5.97 2.68
N ASN A 145 4.90 -5.10 2.68
CA ASN A 145 5.23 -4.17 3.75
C ASN A 145 5.76 -2.86 3.12
N ASP A 146 5.24 -1.73 3.57
CA ASP A 146 5.60 -0.36 3.14
C ASP A 146 6.84 0.22 3.86
N GLY A 147 7.44 -0.55 4.78
CA GLY A 147 8.50 -0.11 5.68
C GLY A 147 8.02 0.20 7.09
N LEU A 148 6.70 0.23 7.32
CA LEU A 148 6.07 0.52 8.61
C LEU A 148 5.12 -0.59 9.07
N ILE A 149 4.17 -0.99 8.23
CA ILE A 149 3.17 -2.01 8.56
C ILE A 149 2.97 -3.04 7.45
N ASP A 150 2.56 -4.24 7.86
CA ASP A 150 2.28 -5.34 6.95
C ASP A 150 0.88 -5.19 6.32
N SER A 151 0.77 -5.66 5.09
CA SER A 151 -0.51 -5.87 4.41
C SER A 151 -1.35 -6.99 5.03
N ASN A 152 -2.55 -7.18 4.49
CA ASN A 152 -3.24 -8.46 4.57
C ASN A 152 -2.37 -9.61 4.03
N ILE A 153 -2.69 -10.85 4.44
CA ILE A 153 -2.12 -12.05 3.83
C ILE A 153 -2.92 -12.35 2.55
N ALA A 154 -2.22 -12.51 1.43
CA ALA A 154 -2.77 -12.92 0.15
C ALA A 154 -2.33 -14.35 -0.21
N THR A 155 -3.16 -15.03 -1.00
CA THR A 155 -2.96 -16.41 -1.44
C THR A 155 -2.71 -16.46 -2.94
N VAL A 156 -1.63 -17.14 -3.33
CA VAL A 156 -1.39 -17.53 -4.72
C VAL A 156 -1.79 -18.99 -4.88
N THR A 157 -2.83 -19.23 -5.69
CA THR A 157 -3.33 -20.56 -6.05
C THR A 157 -2.72 -21.01 -7.37
N ILE A 158 -2.14 -22.21 -7.39
CA ILE A 158 -1.45 -22.77 -8.56
C ILE A 158 -2.15 -24.05 -8.97
N THR A 159 -2.60 -24.12 -10.22
CA THR A 159 -3.13 -25.35 -10.81
C THR A 159 -2.07 -26.00 -11.71
N VAL A 160 -1.63 -27.20 -11.33
CA VAL A 160 -0.70 -28.01 -12.15
C VAL A 160 -1.51 -29.00 -12.99
N GLY A 161 -1.33 -28.91 -14.31
CA GLY A 161 -2.03 -29.71 -15.30
C GLY A 161 -1.84 -31.22 -15.10
N ALA A 162 -2.80 -32.00 -15.59
CA ALA A 162 -2.78 -33.45 -15.49
C ALA A 162 -1.59 -34.07 -16.22
N LYS A 163 -1.09 -35.19 -15.67
CA LYS A 163 -0.08 -36.01 -16.32
C LYS A 163 -0.53 -36.42 -17.74
N PRO A 164 0.30 -36.22 -18.78
CA PRO A 164 -0.01 -36.70 -20.12
C PRO A 164 -0.21 -38.22 -20.14
N LEU A 165 -1.24 -38.68 -20.83
CA LEU A 165 -1.45 -40.11 -21.04
C LEU A 165 -0.37 -40.67 -21.98
N ASN A 166 0.31 -41.72 -21.55
CA ASN A 166 1.22 -42.45 -22.42
C ASN A 166 0.36 -43.25 -23.42
N LYS A 167 0.16 -42.72 -24.62
CA LYS A 167 -0.49 -43.48 -25.70
C LYS A 167 0.50 -44.53 -26.21
N ILE A 168 0.49 -45.71 -25.59
CA ILE A 168 1.10 -46.89 -26.19
C ILE A 168 0.30 -47.15 -27.47
N PHE A 169 0.94 -47.01 -28.63
CA PHE A 169 0.40 -47.53 -29.87
C PHE A 169 0.24 -49.04 -29.69
N LEU A 170 -0.97 -49.50 -29.41
CA LEU A 170 -1.32 -50.90 -29.62
C LEU A 170 -1.10 -51.17 -31.11
N PRO A 171 -0.20 -52.07 -31.52
CA PRO A 171 -0.12 -52.44 -32.92
C PRO A 171 -1.50 -52.98 -33.31
N LEU A 172 -2.13 -52.39 -34.34
CA LEU A 172 -3.31 -52.99 -34.94
C LEU A 172 -2.88 -54.36 -35.48
N ILE A 173 -3.19 -55.42 -34.75
CA ILE A 173 -3.18 -56.77 -35.31
C ILE A 173 -4.38 -56.81 -36.27
N ARG A 174 -4.15 -56.55 -37.56
CA ARG A 174 -5.11 -56.93 -38.60
C ARG A 174 -5.00 -58.45 -38.73
N ARG A 175 -6.09 -59.15 -38.41
CA ARG A 175 -6.30 -60.55 -38.79
C ARG A 175 -6.49 -60.65 -40.29
#